data_AF-A0A017SX44-F1
#
_entry.id   AF-A0A017SX44-F1
#
_cell.length_a   1.000
_cell.length_b   1.000
_cell.length_c   1.000
_cell.angle_alpha   90.00
_cell.angle_beta   90.00
_cell.angle_gamma   90.00
#
_symmetry.space_group_name_H-M   'P 1'
#
loop_
_entity.id
_entity.type
_entity.pdbx_description
1 polymer ?
#
loop_
_entity_poly.entity_id
_entity_poly.type
_entity_poly.pdbx_seq_one_letter_code
_entity_poly.pdbx_strand_id
1 'polypeptide(L)'
;MLTREIMGWIALAILWVNTLLVAAAALKDLGAIARKTRALGPFRRGRVVRGKGRSGALAGHRVEQVGRAGAEGGGREEIVFHDKSYGGEIYGGAVALEDGGREVTVAPAIDGQVWLSAEEQAAAAACPSEERFAEAYPHARKARGYSRTVEAQIREGATVWLGGEEPSAPRLLSTLDPQAWARSRMLRCAAFALATVVVCAACTAVALWPPVFGTVSKIGALLCLGFFLGVQPLGVTVRESVRSPEVRALRGRWQSGPVPSPDRATAG
;
A
#
# COMPACT_ATOMS: atom_id res chain seq x y z
N MET A 1 18.29 9.39 -44.96
CA MET A 1 18.16 8.09 -44.27
C MET A 1 18.97 8.16 -42.98
N LEU A 2 18.39 7.84 -41.83
CA LEU A 2 19.13 7.80 -40.55
C LEU A 2 20.08 6.61 -40.57
N THR A 3 21.36 6.83 -40.24
CA THR A 3 22.32 5.71 -40.09
C THR A 3 21.96 4.89 -38.86
N ARG A 4 22.35 3.61 -38.85
CA ARG A 4 22.13 2.70 -37.70
C ARG A 4 22.71 3.25 -36.40
N GLU A 5 23.82 3.98 -36.50
CA GLU A 5 24.47 4.68 -35.39
C GLU A 5 23.57 5.75 -34.79
N ILE A 6 23.02 6.64 -35.63
CA ILE A 6 22.13 7.72 -35.14
C ILE A 6 20.88 7.12 -34.49
N MET A 7 20.31 6.06 -35.08
CA MET A 7 19.17 5.35 -34.47
C MET A 7 19.53 4.76 -33.09
N GLY A 8 20.71 4.17 -32.94
CA GLY A 8 21.19 3.64 -31.67
C GLY A 8 21.34 4.72 -30.60
N TRP A 9 21.94 5.86 -30.96
CA TRP A 9 22.06 7.01 -30.04
C TRP A 9 20.70 7.57 -29.61
N ILE A 10 19.77 7.72 -30.55
CA ILE A 10 18.41 8.19 -30.24
C ILE A 10 17.71 7.20 -29.29
N ALA A 11 17.81 5.89 -29.56
CA ALA A 11 17.21 4.86 -28.72
C ALA A 11 17.79 4.88 -27.29
N LEU A 12 19.11 5.01 -27.14
CA LEU A 12 19.76 5.15 -25.84
C LEU A 12 19.35 6.43 -25.12
N ALA A 13 19.22 7.56 -25.84
CA ALA A 13 18.74 8.80 -25.26
C ALA A 13 17.31 8.67 -24.71
N ILE A 14 16.40 8.07 -25.49
CA ILE A 14 15.02 7.80 -25.05
C ILE A 14 15.01 6.89 -23.81
N LEU A 15 15.81 5.82 -23.83
CA LEU A 15 15.97 4.91 -22.69
C LEU A 15 16.37 5.68 -21.43
N TRP A 16 17.46 6.46 -21.50
CA TRP A 16 17.97 7.21 -20.36
C TRP A 16 16.99 8.26 -19.83
N VAL A 17 16.31 8.99 -20.71
CA VAL A 17 15.27 9.95 -20.30
C VAL A 17 14.17 9.24 -19.51
N ASN A 18 13.66 8.11 -20.01
CA ASN A 18 12.64 7.34 -19.28
C ASN A 18 13.15 6.80 -17.95
N THR A 19 14.37 6.27 -17.89
CA THR A 19 15.03 5.81 -16.66
C THR A 19 15.08 6.92 -15.61
N LEU A 20 15.53 8.11 -16.01
CA LEU A 20 15.65 9.25 -15.11
C LEU A 20 14.28 9.74 -14.61
N LEU A 21 13.25 9.73 -15.45
CA LEU A 21 11.88 10.08 -15.04
C LEU A 21 11.33 9.08 -14.00
N VAL A 22 11.57 7.78 -14.18
CA VAL A 22 11.15 6.76 -13.21
C VAL A 22 11.89 6.92 -11.88
N ALA A 23 13.22 7.12 -11.93
CA ALA A 23 14.01 7.36 -10.72
C ALA A 23 13.56 8.64 -9.99
N ALA A 24 13.31 9.72 -10.72
CA ALA A 24 12.82 10.98 -10.17
C ALA A 24 11.44 10.84 -9.51
N ALA A 25 10.54 10.04 -10.10
CA ALA A 25 9.23 9.75 -9.49
C ALA A 25 9.38 9.02 -8.13
N ALA A 26 10.28 8.04 -8.03
CA ALA A 26 10.55 7.35 -6.77
C ALA A 26 11.17 8.28 -5.71
N LEU A 27 12.07 9.18 -6.10
CA LEU A 27 12.63 10.20 -5.20
C LEU A 27 11.58 11.23 -4.75
N LYS A 28 10.62 11.58 -5.62
CA LYS A 28 9.47 12.42 -5.25
C LYS A 28 8.62 11.76 -4.17
N ASP A 29 8.34 10.46 -4.30
CA ASP A 29 7.60 9.68 -3.30
C ASP A 29 8.36 9.61 -1.98
N LEU A 30 9.68 9.40 -2.00
CA LEU A 30 10.54 9.48 -0.81
C LEU A 30 10.39 10.82 -0.09
N GLY A 31 10.48 11.94 -0.83
CA GLY A 31 10.30 13.27 -0.27
C GLY A 31 8.90 13.50 0.30
N ALA A 32 7.87 12.95 -0.35
CA ALA A 32 6.49 13.02 0.15
C ALA A 32 6.32 12.27 1.47
N ILE A 33 6.88 11.06 1.59
CA ILE A 33 6.87 10.27 2.83
C ILE A 33 7.60 11.04 3.94
N ALA A 34 8.80 11.55 3.67
CA ALA A 34 9.58 12.28 4.66
C ALA A 34 8.85 13.54 5.19
N ARG A 35 8.23 14.33 4.29
CA ARG A 35 7.44 15.51 4.68
C ARG A 35 6.23 15.11 5.51
N LYS A 36 5.50 14.06 5.10
CA LYS A 36 4.32 13.58 5.81
C LYS A 36 4.67 13.09 7.21
N THR A 37 5.69 12.24 7.35
CA THR A 37 6.14 11.73 8.65
C THR A 37 6.58 12.86 9.59
N ARG A 38 7.28 13.88 9.07
CA ARG A 38 7.65 15.06 9.87
C ARG A 38 6.41 15.84 10.35
N ALA A 39 5.40 16.01 9.50
CA ALA A 39 4.18 16.74 9.85
C ALA A 39 3.28 16.01 10.86
N LEU A 40 3.44 14.69 11.00
CA LEU A 40 2.71 13.83 11.94
C LEU A 40 3.48 13.57 13.24
N GLY A 41 4.77 13.91 13.30
CA GLY A 41 5.57 13.79 14.53
C GLY A 41 5.33 14.96 15.49
N PRO A 42 5.85 14.88 16.73
CA PRO A 42 6.52 13.72 17.34
C PRO A 42 5.56 12.53 17.55
N PHE A 43 6.12 11.32 17.73
CA PHE A 43 5.34 10.09 17.99
C PHE A 43 5.56 9.60 19.41
N ARG A 44 4.48 9.25 20.10
CA ARG A 44 4.51 8.71 21.47
C ARG A 44 3.79 7.38 21.51
N ARG A 45 4.39 6.38 22.17
CA ARG A 45 3.80 5.04 22.29
C ARG A 45 2.95 4.94 23.56
N GLY A 46 1.86 4.19 23.49
CA GLY A 46 0.99 3.94 24.62
C GLY A 46 0.08 2.72 24.41
N ARG A 47 -0.76 2.46 25.41
CA ARG A 47 -1.80 1.42 25.38
C ARG A 47 -3.17 2.05 25.57
N VAL A 48 -4.13 1.66 24.74
CA VAL A 48 -5.51 2.13 24.85
C VAL A 48 -6.12 1.59 26.15
N VAL A 49 -6.57 2.50 27.01
CA VAL A 49 -7.23 2.17 28.28
C VAL A 49 -8.74 2.13 28.10
N ARG A 50 -9.29 3.05 27.29
CA ARG A 50 -10.72 3.10 26.97
C ARG A 50 -10.95 3.86 25.67
N GLY A 51 -11.95 3.45 24.90
CA GLY A 51 -12.45 4.18 23.75
C GLY A 51 -13.89 4.66 23.95
N LYS A 52 -14.25 5.78 23.34
CA LYS A 52 -15.62 6.36 23.39
C LYS A 52 -16.48 6.00 22.18
N GLY A 53 -15.91 5.32 21.18
CA GLY A 53 -16.62 4.85 19.99
C GLY A 53 -17.46 3.60 20.23
N ARG A 54 -18.14 3.15 19.18
CA ARG A 54 -18.94 1.91 19.22
C ARG A 54 -18.08 0.73 19.68
N SER A 55 -18.61 -0.08 20.60
CA SER A 55 -17.91 -1.24 21.16
C SER A 55 -16.58 -0.89 21.85
N GLY A 56 -16.45 0.32 22.40
CA GLY A 56 -15.25 0.76 23.12
C GLY A 56 -14.06 1.11 22.20
N ALA A 57 -14.31 1.38 20.92
CA ALA A 57 -13.25 1.78 19.99
C ALA A 57 -12.70 3.19 20.30
N LEU A 58 -11.39 3.36 20.24
CA LEU A 58 -10.72 4.67 20.34
C LEU A 58 -10.75 5.42 19.01
N ALA A 59 -10.59 4.68 17.91
CA ALA A 59 -10.58 5.22 16.56
C ALA A 59 -10.99 4.14 15.54
N GLY A 60 -11.42 4.58 14.36
CA GLY A 60 -11.82 3.71 13.27
C GLY A 60 -11.29 4.20 11.93
N HIS A 61 -10.81 3.27 11.11
CA HIS A 61 -10.49 3.49 9.72
C HIS A 61 -11.63 2.93 8.86
N ARG A 62 -12.28 3.80 8.09
CA ARG A 62 -13.43 3.48 7.25
C ARG A 62 -13.03 3.46 5.78
N VAL A 63 -13.45 2.41 5.07
CA VAL A 63 -13.27 2.26 3.63
C VAL A 63 -14.62 1.95 3.00
N GLU A 64 -15.09 2.82 2.12
CA GLU A 64 -16.25 2.50 1.27
C GLU A 64 -15.79 1.61 0.13
N GLN A 65 -16.49 0.50 -0.10
CA GLN A 65 -16.19 -0.44 -1.15
C GLN A 65 -17.41 -0.72 -2.03
N VAL A 66 -17.14 -1.02 -3.30
CA VAL A 66 -18.11 -1.54 -4.25
C VAL A 66 -17.64 -2.91 -4.74
N GLY A 67 -18.45 -3.92 -4.44
CA GLY A 67 -18.29 -5.31 -4.86
C GLY A 67 -18.96 -5.58 -6.19
N ARG A 68 -18.28 -6.34 -7.05
CA ARG A 68 -18.77 -6.84 -8.34
C ARG A 68 -18.60 -8.35 -8.39
N ALA A 69 -19.54 -9.04 -9.01
CA ALA A 69 -19.37 -10.46 -9.28
C ALA A 69 -18.11 -10.67 -10.14
N GLY A 70 -17.19 -11.50 -9.67
CA GLY A 70 -16.00 -11.91 -10.41
C GLY A 70 -16.32 -12.93 -11.49
N ALA A 71 -15.36 -13.21 -12.37
CA ALA A 71 -15.46 -14.37 -13.24
C ALA A 71 -15.49 -15.64 -12.39
N GLU A 72 -16.40 -16.57 -12.67
CA GLU A 72 -16.51 -17.85 -11.97
C GLU A 72 -15.21 -18.65 -12.15
N GLY A 73 -14.31 -18.54 -11.17
CA GLY A 73 -13.04 -19.26 -11.14
C GLY A 73 -13.21 -20.59 -10.44
N GLY A 74 -13.17 -21.70 -11.18
CA GLY A 74 -13.23 -23.04 -10.59
C GLY A 74 -14.60 -23.40 -9.98
N GLY A 75 -15.69 -22.86 -10.54
CA GLY A 75 -17.06 -23.18 -10.12
C GLY A 75 -17.48 -22.52 -8.79
N ARG A 76 -16.73 -21.53 -8.31
CA ARG A 76 -17.09 -20.73 -7.12
C ARG A 76 -17.53 -19.33 -7.53
N GLU A 77 -18.59 -18.88 -6.88
CA GLU A 77 -19.04 -17.50 -6.98
C GLU A 77 -18.08 -16.60 -6.19
N GLU A 78 -17.69 -15.46 -6.76
CA GLU A 78 -16.79 -14.50 -6.13
C GLU A 78 -17.37 -13.09 -6.20
N ILE A 79 -17.19 -12.31 -5.13
CA ILE A 79 -17.39 -10.85 -5.14
C ILE A 79 -16.02 -10.19 -4.98
N VAL A 80 -15.60 -9.44 -6.00
CA VAL A 80 -14.37 -8.63 -5.99
C VAL A 80 -14.72 -7.20 -5.59
N PHE A 81 -14.08 -6.71 -4.54
CA PHE A 81 -14.30 -5.37 -4.02
C PHE A 81 -13.24 -4.37 -4.49
N HIS A 82 -13.72 -3.20 -4.89
CA HIS A 82 -12.91 -2.02 -5.18
C HIS A 82 -13.19 -0.93 -4.17
N ASP A 83 -12.12 -0.30 -3.67
CA ASP A 83 -12.20 0.81 -2.73
C ASP A 83 -12.61 2.09 -3.45
N LYS A 84 -13.53 2.85 -2.86
CA LYS A 84 -14.09 4.09 -3.41
C LYS A 84 -13.64 5.33 -2.63
N SER A 85 -13.68 5.27 -1.31
CA SER A 85 -13.24 6.36 -0.43
C SER A 85 -12.63 5.79 0.86
N TYR A 86 -11.82 6.62 1.51
CA TYR A 86 -11.11 6.29 2.74
C TYR A 86 -11.34 7.41 3.74
N GLY A 87 -11.50 7.06 5.01
CA GLY A 87 -11.67 8.00 6.11
C GLY A 87 -11.08 7.46 7.40
N GLY A 88 -10.63 8.36 8.27
CA GLY A 88 -10.19 8.05 9.61
C GLY A 88 -10.94 8.92 10.60
N GLU A 89 -11.46 8.33 11.65
CA GLU A 89 -12.15 9.05 12.72
C GLU A 89 -11.57 8.63 14.06
N ILE A 90 -11.23 9.63 14.88
CA ILE A 90 -10.83 9.43 16.27
C ILE A 90 -12.08 9.69 17.11
N TYR A 91 -12.59 8.66 17.78
CA TYR A 91 -13.78 8.76 18.62
C TYR A 91 -13.48 9.39 19.99
N GLY A 92 -12.19 9.45 20.36
CA GLY A 92 -11.73 9.88 21.67
C GLY A 92 -11.78 8.78 22.71
N GLY A 93 -11.19 9.03 23.87
CA GLY A 93 -10.98 7.99 24.89
C GLY A 93 -9.79 8.31 25.79
N ALA A 94 -9.08 7.29 26.23
CA ALA A 94 -7.85 7.47 26.97
C ALA A 94 -6.79 6.42 26.62
N VAL A 95 -5.54 6.87 26.67
CA VAL A 95 -4.35 6.07 26.40
C VAL A 95 -3.37 6.24 27.55
N ALA A 96 -2.85 5.15 28.09
CA ALA A 96 -1.73 5.16 29.01
C ALA A 96 -0.43 5.22 28.21
N LEU A 97 0.32 6.33 28.31
CA LEU A 97 1.61 6.47 27.64
C LEU A 97 2.64 5.57 28.31
N GLU A 98 3.49 4.92 27.51
CA GLU A 98 4.60 4.10 28.05
C GLU A 98 5.65 4.99 28.74
N ASP A 99 5.88 6.19 28.20
CA ASP A 99 6.75 7.19 28.80
C ASP A 99 6.06 7.87 29.99
N GLY A 100 6.33 7.37 31.19
CA GLY A 100 5.88 7.95 32.45
C GLY A 100 4.52 7.45 32.97
N GLY A 101 3.89 6.48 32.30
CA GLY A 101 2.66 5.81 32.76
C GLY A 101 1.42 6.71 32.86
N ARG A 102 1.50 7.95 32.38
CA ARG A 102 0.41 8.93 32.48
C ARG A 102 -0.71 8.56 31.53
N GLU A 103 -1.93 8.48 32.05
CA GLU A 103 -3.14 8.42 31.23
C GLU A 103 -3.38 9.79 30.58
N VAL A 104 -3.50 9.79 29.26
CA VAL A 104 -3.87 10.97 28.46
C VAL A 104 -5.26 10.76 27.90
N THR A 105 -6.13 11.75 28.12
CA THR A 105 -7.45 11.79 27.49
C THR A 105 -7.29 12.28 26.05
N VAL A 106 -7.75 11.47 25.11
CA VAL A 106 -7.71 11.76 23.67
C VAL A 106 -9.03 12.38 23.25
N ALA A 107 -8.97 13.55 22.64
CA ALA A 107 -10.09 14.27 22.07
C ALA A 107 -10.57 13.61 20.76
N PRO A 108 -11.88 13.65 20.46
CA PRO A 108 -12.39 13.18 19.18
C PRO A 108 -11.97 14.09 18.02
N ALA A 109 -11.83 13.53 16.81
CA ALA A 109 -11.51 14.25 15.58
C ALA A 109 -12.09 13.53 14.34
N ILE A 110 -12.82 14.27 13.50
CA ILE A 110 -13.57 13.72 12.35
C ILE A 110 -12.69 13.50 11.10
N ASP A 111 -11.46 14.04 11.09
CA ASP A 111 -10.47 13.86 10.01
C ASP A 111 -9.11 13.42 10.56
N GLY A 112 -9.11 12.64 11.66
CA GLY A 112 -7.88 12.11 12.23
C GLY A 112 -7.30 11.00 11.38
N GLN A 113 -5.97 10.97 11.21
CA GLN A 113 -5.34 9.84 10.51
C GLN A 113 -5.36 8.61 11.40
N VAL A 114 -5.89 7.50 10.88
CA VAL A 114 -5.93 6.21 11.58
C VAL A 114 -5.16 5.20 10.74
N TRP A 115 -4.01 4.75 11.24
CA TRP A 115 -3.14 3.81 10.55
C TRP A 115 -3.21 2.44 11.23
N LEU A 116 -3.64 1.44 10.47
CA LEU A 116 -3.76 0.06 10.94
C LEU A 116 -2.80 -0.85 10.18
N SER A 117 -2.48 -2.00 10.77
CA SER A 117 -1.75 -3.04 10.06
C SER A 117 -2.54 -3.58 8.87
N ALA A 118 -1.84 -4.21 7.92
CA ALA A 118 -2.51 -4.83 6.78
C ALA A 118 -3.43 -5.99 7.22
N GLU A 119 -3.02 -6.69 8.29
CA GLU A 119 -3.75 -7.81 8.87
C GLU A 119 -5.06 -7.35 9.53
N GLU A 120 -5.01 -6.31 10.37
CA GLU A 120 -6.22 -5.75 11.00
C GLU A 120 -7.22 -5.24 9.95
N GLN A 121 -6.71 -4.58 8.92
CA GLN A 121 -7.50 -4.13 7.78
C GLN A 121 -8.13 -5.31 7.02
N ALA A 122 -7.36 -6.35 6.69
CA ALA A 122 -7.83 -7.54 6.00
C ALA A 122 -8.87 -8.32 6.82
N ALA A 123 -8.65 -8.46 8.13
CA ALA A 123 -9.58 -9.11 9.04
C ALA A 123 -10.93 -8.39 9.08
N ALA A 124 -10.92 -7.04 9.11
CA ALA A 124 -12.15 -6.25 9.03
C ALA A 124 -12.87 -6.38 7.68
N ALA A 125 -12.13 -6.61 6.59
CA ALA A 125 -12.68 -6.74 5.24
C ALA A 125 -13.20 -8.15 4.90
N ALA A 126 -12.86 -9.15 5.72
CA ALA A 126 -13.21 -10.55 5.52
C ALA A 126 -14.74 -10.74 5.38
N CYS A 127 -15.15 -11.84 4.75
CA CYS A 127 -16.56 -12.16 4.66
C CYS A 127 -17.07 -12.57 6.05
N PRO A 128 -18.09 -11.89 6.61
CA PRO A 128 -18.54 -12.20 7.97
C PRO A 128 -19.16 -13.59 8.08
N SER A 129 -19.89 -14.02 7.04
CA SER A 129 -20.54 -15.33 6.99
C SER A 129 -21.00 -15.67 5.57
N GLU A 130 -21.32 -16.95 5.34
CA GLU A 130 -21.86 -17.42 4.06
C GLU A 130 -23.24 -16.83 3.76
N GLU A 131 -24.08 -16.61 4.77
CA GLU A 131 -25.38 -15.96 4.60
C GLU A 131 -25.22 -14.51 4.11
N ARG A 132 -24.21 -13.79 4.63
CA ARG A 132 -23.90 -12.44 4.15
C ARG A 132 -23.38 -12.43 2.73
N PHE A 133 -22.63 -13.45 2.33
CA PHE A 133 -22.24 -13.63 0.94
C PHE A 133 -23.47 -13.84 0.05
N ALA A 134 -24.33 -14.80 0.40
CA ALA A 134 -25.52 -15.14 -0.36
C ALA A 134 -26.50 -13.96 -0.51
N GLU A 135 -26.62 -13.13 0.54
CA GLU A 135 -27.38 -11.88 0.50
C GLU A 135 -26.76 -10.85 -0.46
N ALA A 136 -25.43 -10.68 -0.42
CA ALA A 136 -24.72 -9.66 -1.20
C ALA A 136 -24.58 -10.02 -2.68
N TYR A 137 -24.45 -11.31 -3.01
CA TYR A 137 -24.10 -11.77 -4.36
C TYR A 137 -25.09 -11.36 -5.46
N PRO A 138 -26.43 -11.46 -5.27
CA PRO A 138 -27.39 -10.97 -6.26
C PRO A 138 -27.27 -9.48 -6.57
N HIS A 139 -26.83 -8.66 -5.59
CA HIS A 139 -26.57 -7.23 -5.81
C HIS A 139 -25.26 -7.00 -6.54
N ALA A 140 -24.22 -7.79 -6.25
CA ALA A 140 -22.91 -7.70 -6.90
C ALA A 140 -22.96 -8.02 -8.41
N ARG A 141 -23.93 -8.83 -8.86
CA ARG A 141 -24.19 -9.13 -10.28
C ARG A 141 -24.81 -7.98 -11.06
N LYS A 142 -25.45 -7.01 -10.39
CA LYS A 142 -26.13 -5.89 -11.05
C LYS A 142 -25.13 -4.81 -11.47
N ALA A 143 -25.53 -3.96 -12.43
CA ALA A 143 -24.71 -2.84 -12.92
C ALA A 143 -24.33 -1.80 -11.86
N ARG A 144 -25.04 -1.72 -10.72
CA ARG A 144 -24.66 -0.88 -9.57
C ARG A 144 -23.67 -1.55 -8.60
N GLY A 145 -23.65 -2.88 -8.55
CA GLY A 145 -22.82 -3.66 -7.63
C GLY A 145 -23.37 -3.66 -6.20
N TYR A 146 -22.60 -4.26 -5.29
CA TYR A 146 -22.90 -4.31 -3.86
C TYR A 146 -22.01 -3.32 -3.10
N SER A 147 -22.59 -2.31 -2.46
CA SER A 147 -21.84 -1.32 -1.68
C SER A 147 -21.76 -1.72 -0.22
N ARG A 148 -20.58 -1.54 0.40
CA ARG A 148 -20.37 -1.74 1.84
C ARG A 148 -19.40 -0.71 2.41
N THR A 149 -19.45 -0.52 3.71
CA THR A 149 -18.42 0.23 4.46
C THR A 149 -17.71 -0.75 5.37
N VAL A 150 -16.41 -0.89 5.18
CA VAL A 150 -15.55 -1.66 6.08
C VAL A 150 -14.99 -0.70 7.11
N GLU A 151 -15.14 -1.03 8.40
CA GLU A 151 -14.56 -0.26 9.49
C GLU A 151 -13.60 -1.16 10.29
N ALA A 152 -12.31 -0.83 10.25
CA ALA A 152 -11.29 -1.46 11.08
C ALA A 152 -11.03 -0.55 12.29
N GLN A 153 -11.05 -1.12 13.50
CA GLN A 153 -11.11 -0.34 14.75
C GLN A 153 -9.87 -0.56 15.62
N ILE A 154 -9.43 0.50 16.28
CA ILE A 154 -8.48 0.44 17.40
C ILE A 154 -9.31 0.33 18.69
N ARG A 155 -9.13 -0.75 19.44
CA ARG A 155 -9.89 -1.04 20.67
C ARG A 155 -9.04 -0.94 21.93
N GLU A 156 -9.72 -1.00 23.07
CA GLU A 156 -9.09 -1.16 24.38
C GLU A 156 -8.06 -2.30 24.39
N GLY A 157 -6.96 -2.08 25.11
CA GLY A 157 -5.85 -3.02 25.22
C GLY A 157 -4.83 -2.93 24.07
N ALA A 158 -5.16 -2.33 22.93
CA ALA A 158 -4.25 -2.20 21.79
C ALA A 158 -3.05 -1.29 22.11
N THR A 159 -1.88 -1.66 21.59
CA THR A 159 -0.70 -0.77 21.56
C THR A 159 -0.84 0.21 20.40
N VAL A 160 -0.63 1.49 20.69
CA VAL A 160 -0.82 2.58 19.72
C VAL A 160 0.29 3.60 19.79
N TRP A 161 0.50 4.27 18.66
CA TRP A 161 1.34 5.44 18.50
C TRP A 161 0.45 6.66 18.27
N LEU A 162 0.68 7.70 19.08
CA LEU A 162 0.04 9.00 18.98
C LEU A 162 1.00 9.93 18.25
N GLY A 163 0.60 10.45 17.10
CA GLY A 163 1.37 11.43 16.33
C GLY A 163 0.79 12.84 16.46
N GLY A 164 1.68 13.81 16.66
CA GLY A 164 1.39 15.24 16.75
C GLY A 164 2.00 15.86 17.99
N GLU A 165 2.00 17.19 18.04
CA GLU A 165 2.61 17.95 19.15
C GLU A 165 1.94 17.63 20.49
N GLU A 166 0.60 17.61 20.50
CA GLU A 166 -0.19 17.37 21.70
C GLU A 166 -0.79 15.95 21.70
N PRO A 167 -0.49 15.10 22.69
CA PRO A 167 -1.02 13.74 22.72
C PRO A 167 -2.51 13.69 23.11
N SER A 168 -3.07 14.76 23.69
CA SER A 168 -4.51 14.88 23.94
C SER A 168 -5.31 15.13 22.65
N ALA A 169 -4.68 15.67 21.61
CA ALA A 169 -5.28 15.99 20.32
C ALA A 169 -4.39 15.47 19.17
N PRO A 170 -4.17 14.14 19.10
CA PRO A 170 -3.27 13.56 18.12
C PRO A 170 -3.82 13.74 16.70
N ARG A 171 -2.94 14.07 15.76
CA ARG A 171 -3.25 14.08 14.32
C ARG A 171 -3.25 12.67 13.72
N LEU A 172 -2.54 11.74 14.36
CA LEU A 172 -2.41 10.35 13.97
C LEU A 172 -2.62 9.42 15.17
N LEU A 173 -3.42 8.38 14.98
CA LEU A 173 -3.42 7.17 15.80
C LEU A 173 -3.01 5.98 14.94
N SER A 174 -1.99 5.24 15.36
CA SER A 174 -1.42 4.15 14.58
C SER A 174 -1.16 2.89 15.42
N THR A 175 -1.60 1.71 14.97
CA THR A 175 -1.19 0.42 15.58
C THR A 175 0.19 -0.04 15.06
N LEU A 176 0.67 0.58 13.98
CA LEU A 176 2.01 0.40 13.45
C LEU A 176 2.96 1.47 14.00
N ASP A 177 4.25 1.16 14.11
CA ASP A 177 5.29 2.16 14.33
C ASP A 177 5.43 3.06 13.07
N PRO A 178 5.06 4.36 13.15
CA PRO A 178 5.11 5.25 11.99
C PRO A 178 6.53 5.53 11.51
N GLN A 179 7.52 5.54 12.41
CA GLN A 179 8.92 5.79 12.06
C GLN A 179 9.53 4.59 11.35
N ALA A 180 9.31 3.39 11.87
CA ALA A 180 9.77 2.16 11.24
C ALA A 180 9.12 1.97 9.86
N TRP A 181 7.82 2.23 9.74
CA TRP A 181 7.12 2.23 8.46
C TRP A 181 7.75 3.21 7.47
N ALA A 182 7.90 4.48 7.87
CA ALA A 182 8.44 5.53 6.99
C ALA A 182 9.86 5.19 6.51
N ARG A 183 10.73 4.76 7.42
CA ARG A 183 12.11 4.36 7.10
C ARG A 183 12.13 3.21 6.09
N SER A 184 11.31 2.18 6.29
CA SER A 184 11.23 1.04 5.38
C SER A 184 10.80 1.48 3.97
N ARG A 185 9.78 2.34 3.85
CA ARG A 185 9.29 2.80 2.54
C ARG A 185 10.26 3.77 1.86
N MET A 186 10.86 4.70 2.61
CA MET A 186 11.90 5.58 2.09
C MET A 186 13.09 4.78 1.54
N LEU A 187 13.53 3.74 2.26
CA LEU A 187 14.62 2.87 1.80
C LEU A 187 14.24 2.15 0.50
N ARG A 188 13.02 1.64 0.37
CA ARG A 188 12.54 1.01 -0.88
C ARG A 188 12.54 1.98 -2.05
N CYS A 189 12.06 3.21 -1.87
CA CYS A 189 12.10 4.24 -2.91
C CYS A 189 13.53 4.58 -3.33
N ALA A 190 14.43 4.79 -2.37
CA ALA A 190 15.84 5.09 -2.64
C ALA A 190 16.54 3.93 -3.36
N ALA A 191 16.36 2.70 -2.87
CA ALA A 191 16.91 1.50 -3.48
C ALA A 191 16.40 1.28 -4.90
N PHE A 192 15.10 1.47 -5.14
CA PHE A 192 14.51 1.35 -6.47
C PHE A 192 15.04 2.42 -7.45
N ALA A 193 15.14 3.69 -7.02
CA ALA A 193 15.71 4.76 -7.84
C ALA A 193 17.17 4.45 -8.23
N LEU A 194 17.99 4.04 -7.25
CA LEU A 194 19.38 3.67 -7.48
C LEU A 194 19.50 2.45 -8.41
N ALA A 195 18.76 1.37 -8.12
CA ALA A 195 18.79 0.14 -8.91
C ALA A 195 18.38 0.39 -10.36
N THR A 196 17.36 1.23 -10.59
CA THR A 196 16.90 1.62 -11.92
C THR A 196 18.02 2.26 -12.75
N VAL A 197 18.76 3.19 -12.15
CA VAL A 197 19.90 3.85 -12.82
C VAL A 197 21.06 2.89 -13.05
N VAL A 198 21.43 2.09 -12.06
CA VAL A 198 22.55 1.14 -12.14
C VAL A 198 22.30 0.07 -13.21
N VAL A 199 21.09 -0.50 -13.26
CA VAL A 199 20.75 -1.52 -14.27
C VAL A 199 20.73 -0.92 -15.67
N CYS A 200 20.15 0.28 -15.86
CA CYS A 200 20.19 0.98 -17.14
C CYS A 200 21.63 1.26 -17.61
N ALA A 201 22.51 1.67 -16.68
CA ALA A 201 23.93 1.89 -16.97
C ALA A 201 24.62 0.58 -17.40
N ALA A 202 24.37 -0.52 -16.69
CA ALA A 202 24.91 -1.82 -17.03
C ALA A 202 24.44 -2.32 -18.41
N CYS A 203 23.14 -2.22 -18.71
CA CYS A 203 22.60 -2.58 -20.03
C CYS A 203 23.23 -1.70 -21.14
N THR A 204 23.38 -0.40 -20.89
CA THR A 204 24.04 0.53 -21.83
C THR A 204 25.51 0.14 -22.05
N ALA A 205 26.25 -0.19 -21.00
CA ALA A 205 27.64 -0.60 -21.10
C ALA A 205 27.81 -1.88 -21.95
N VAL A 206 26.93 -2.86 -21.77
CA VAL A 206 26.91 -4.08 -22.60
C VAL A 206 26.53 -3.76 -24.05
N ALA A 207 25.56 -2.86 -24.27
CA ALA A 207 25.13 -2.45 -25.61
C ALA A 207 26.23 -1.73 -26.39
N LEU A 208 27.11 -1.00 -25.70
CA LEU A 208 28.24 -0.28 -26.29
C LEU A 208 29.54 -1.10 -26.31
N TRP A 209 29.51 -2.36 -25.88
CA TRP A 209 30.71 -3.21 -25.82
C TRP A 209 31.28 -3.49 -27.22
N PRO A 210 32.59 -3.25 -27.46
CA PRO A 210 33.21 -3.52 -28.77
C PRO A 210 33.20 -5.02 -29.16
N PRO A 211 33.02 -5.34 -30.46
CA PRO A 211 32.68 -4.42 -31.55
C PRO A 211 31.23 -3.94 -31.44
N VAL A 212 31.03 -2.62 -31.61
CA VAL A 212 29.69 -2.02 -31.65
C VAL A 212 28.91 -2.65 -32.81
N PHE A 213 27.65 -3.05 -32.58
CA PHE A 213 26.83 -3.90 -33.47
C PHE A 213 27.27 -5.36 -33.63
N GLY A 214 28.26 -5.82 -32.86
CA GLY A 214 28.58 -7.24 -32.68
C GLY A 214 27.54 -7.99 -31.85
N THR A 215 27.75 -9.29 -31.65
CA THR A 215 26.81 -10.15 -30.89
C THR A 215 26.57 -9.65 -29.47
N VAL A 216 27.62 -9.24 -28.75
CA VAL A 216 27.52 -8.72 -27.38
C VAL A 216 26.69 -7.42 -27.35
N SER A 217 26.97 -6.50 -28.27
CA SER A 217 26.21 -5.25 -28.43
C SER A 217 24.72 -5.50 -28.72
N LYS A 218 24.40 -6.50 -29.56
CA LYS A 218 23.00 -6.91 -29.84
C LYS A 218 22.30 -7.48 -28.60
N ILE A 219 23.01 -8.29 -27.80
CA ILE A 219 22.51 -8.77 -26.51
C ILE A 219 22.23 -7.58 -25.58
N GLY A 220 23.16 -6.62 -25.50
CA GLY A 220 22.97 -5.39 -24.73
C GLY A 220 21.75 -4.58 -25.18
N ALA A 221 21.53 -4.44 -26.49
CA ALA A 221 20.34 -3.79 -27.02
C ALA A 221 19.04 -4.52 -26.64
N LEU A 222 19.04 -5.86 -26.66
CA LEU A 222 17.91 -6.66 -26.20
C LEU A 222 17.67 -6.49 -24.68
N LEU A 223 18.73 -6.42 -23.87
CA LEU A 223 18.64 -6.15 -22.44
C LEU A 223 18.06 -4.74 -22.17
N CYS A 224 18.49 -3.72 -22.92
CA CYS A 224 17.93 -2.37 -22.85
C CYS A 224 16.42 -2.37 -23.14
N LEU A 225 15.99 -3.12 -24.16
CA LEU A 225 14.56 -3.26 -24.49
C LEU A 225 13.80 -3.96 -23.35
N GLY A 226 14.34 -5.07 -22.84
CA GLY A 226 13.74 -5.79 -21.71
C GLY A 226 13.61 -4.93 -20.46
N PHE A 227 14.65 -4.16 -20.13
CA PHE A 227 14.62 -3.19 -19.04
C PHE A 227 13.57 -2.10 -19.26
N PHE A 228 13.51 -1.52 -20.47
CA PHE A 228 12.56 -0.46 -20.80
C PHE A 228 11.11 -0.92 -20.61
N LEU A 229 10.79 -2.15 -21.02
CA LEU A 229 9.46 -2.73 -20.84
C LEU A 229 9.17 -3.13 -19.38
N GLY A 230 10.18 -3.61 -18.66
CA GLY A 230 10.02 -4.11 -17.28
C GLY A 230 10.00 -3.03 -16.20
N VAL A 231 10.67 -1.89 -16.40
CA VAL A 231 10.84 -0.88 -15.34
C VAL A 231 9.52 -0.19 -14.96
N GLN A 232 8.59 -0.02 -15.92
CA GLN A 232 7.29 0.62 -15.68
C GLN A 232 6.37 -0.17 -14.72
N PRO A 233 6.07 -1.47 -14.96
CA PRO A 233 5.26 -2.26 -14.02
C PRO A 233 5.94 -2.45 -12.66
N LEU A 234 7.27 -2.53 -12.61
CA LEU A 234 8.01 -2.53 -11.36
C LEU A 234 7.85 -1.20 -10.61
N GLY A 235 7.91 -0.08 -11.32
CA GLY A 235 7.66 1.25 -10.74
C GLY A 235 6.26 1.38 -10.15
N VAL A 236 5.24 0.87 -10.83
CA VAL A 236 3.87 0.80 -10.28
C VAL A 236 3.83 -0.06 -9.02
N THR A 237 4.48 -1.23 -9.02
CA THR A 237 4.52 -2.13 -7.87
C THR A 237 5.18 -1.47 -6.65
N VAL A 238 6.30 -0.77 -6.86
CA VAL A 238 6.98 0.00 -5.80
C VAL A 238 6.07 1.11 -5.28
N ARG A 239 5.45 1.89 -6.18
CA ARG A 239 4.51 2.96 -5.84
C ARG A 239 3.34 2.46 -4.98
N GLU A 240 2.71 1.37 -5.38
CA GLU A 240 1.63 0.74 -4.59
C GLU A 240 2.13 0.28 -3.23
N SER A 241 3.35 -0.28 -3.17
CA SER A 241 3.94 -0.74 -1.91
C SER A 241 4.26 0.41 -0.95
N VAL A 242 4.50 1.63 -1.42
CA VAL A 242 4.87 2.78 -0.56
C VAL A 242 3.69 3.69 -0.21
N ARG A 243 2.47 3.34 -0.64
CA ARG A 243 1.25 4.05 -0.25
C ARG A 243 1.11 4.10 1.28
N SER A 244 0.66 5.25 1.80
CA SER A 244 0.42 5.41 3.23
C SER A 244 -0.72 4.50 3.71
N PRO A 245 -0.68 4.02 4.96
CA PRO A 245 -1.68 3.07 5.48
C PRO A 245 -3.14 3.53 5.39
N GLU A 246 -3.38 4.85 5.41
CA GLU A 246 -4.71 5.48 5.28
C GLU A 246 -5.35 5.36 3.90
N VAL A 247 -4.57 5.17 2.83
CA VAL A 247 -5.05 5.06 1.43
C VAL A 247 -4.50 3.80 0.78
N ARG A 248 -3.97 2.89 1.60
CA ARG A 248 -3.57 1.56 1.14
C ARG A 248 -4.84 0.87 0.68
N ALA A 249 -4.81 0.38 -0.55
CA ALA A 249 -5.93 -0.36 -1.09
C ALA A 249 -6.15 -1.60 -0.23
N LEU A 250 -7.29 -1.66 0.44
CA LEU A 250 -7.72 -2.81 1.20
C LEU A 250 -8.00 -3.94 0.20
N ARG A 251 -8.77 -3.60 -0.85
CA ARG A 251 -9.35 -4.57 -1.79
C ARG A 251 -10.05 -5.69 -1.01
N GLY A 252 -10.60 -6.66 -1.71
CA GLY A 252 -11.22 -7.78 -1.03
C GLY A 252 -11.83 -8.74 -2.01
N ARG A 253 -11.88 -10.00 -1.60
CA ARG A 253 -12.57 -11.04 -2.32
C ARG A 253 -13.38 -11.82 -1.32
N TRP A 254 -14.67 -11.97 -1.59
CA TRP A 254 -15.48 -12.96 -0.91
C TRP A 254 -15.72 -14.10 -1.88
N GLN A 255 -15.62 -15.34 -1.42
CA GLN A 255 -15.84 -16.54 -2.22
C GLN A 255 -16.90 -17.40 -1.56
N SER A 256 -17.78 -18.01 -2.36
CA SER A 256 -18.74 -19.00 -1.89
C SER A 256 -18.05 -20.31 -1.52
N GLY A 257 -18.52 -20.96 -0.45
CA GLY A 257 -18.12 -22.31 -0.05
C GLY A 257 -17.18 -22.38 1.15
N PRO A 258 -16.95 -23.59 1.69
CA PRO A 258 -16.16 -23.79 2.89
C PRO A 258 -14.73 -23.29 2.69
N VAL A 259 -14.24 -22.52 3.67
CA VAL A 259 -12.83 -22.11 3.76
C VAL A 259 -11.98 -23.38 3.59
N PRO A 260 -11.08 -23.44 2.60
CA PRO A 260 -10.28 -24.64 2.40
C PRO A 260 -9.54 -24.97 3.71
N SER A 261 -9.79 -26.17 4.25
CA SER A 261 -9.09 -26.61 5.46
C SER A 261 -7.57 -26.62 5.19
N PRO A 262 -6.74 -26.04 6.06
CA PRO A 262 -5.30 -25.93 5.86
C PRO A 262 -4.60 -27.29 5.63
N ASP A 263 -5.23 -28.39 6.03
CA ASP A 263 -4.69 -29.75 5.93
C ASP A 263 -4.57 -30.32 4.50
N ARG A 264 -5.12 -29.65 3.48
CA ARG A 264 -5.01 -30.14 2.08
C ARG A 264 -3.81 -29.62 1.30
N ALA A 265 -2.98 -28.74 1.87
CA ALA A 265 -1.85 -28.14 1.15
C ALA A 265 -0.55 -28.97 1.16
N THR A 266 -0.49 -30.08 1.90
CA THR A 266 0.73 -30.91 2.06
C THR A 266 0.63 -32.32 1.47
N ALA A 267 -0.46 -32.65 0.76
CA ALA A 267 -0.59 -33.90 0.02
C ALA A 267 -0.42 -33.66 -1.49
N GLY A 268 0.82 -33.44 -1.92
CA GLY A 268 1.19 -33.25 -3.33
C GLY A 268 2.69 -33.33 -3.52
#